data_AF-A0A9P0J2N5-F1
#
_entry.id   AF-A0A9P0J2N5-F1
#
_cell.length_a   1.000
_cell.length_b   1.000
_cell.length_c   1.000
_cell.angle_alpha   90.00
_cell.angle_beta   90.00
_cell.angle_gamma   90.00
#
_symmetry.space_group_name_H-M   'P 1'
#
loop_
_entity.id
_entity.type
_entity.pdbx_description
1 polymer ?
#
loop_
_entity_poly.entity_id
_entity_poly.type
_entity_poly.pdbx_seq_one_letter_code
_entity_poly.pdbx_strand_id
1 'polypeptide(L)'
;MYRDIIKQSKDSFTNERESNLTAVISQLSKLGDNKYDIPTVKQHNTYEFMYNIACVLIERREIEKAQDLLDQAAKSCKNTLEEEEATEEEIQEELTAIKVQGGYCLQKLGRDKEAQSEYTEVLKYKPKDIGSLAIASNNLVVLNREHNVFDSKKKLKSTLSDELTHKLNTWQLKRVMLNHCRFALITNQLDQCTQLCDNIEKKYPDLIEDIILLKAVMLWRQNKNSEAIDLLKKFVYQQKNPTAKLNCTLVAVKLLLMQNDTNEAITLLENLGEFKYKLGIVSTLVTLYLNVDNFKAASDLFNDTLSWYSQKEVDNSKVTVLLKQLAKLHLREQDPKEAAKRLSRLLELNPNNKKFLAQLIIAYTQFDPEKAQKYSKQLPPLDLQDTDIDLLENTNWMMGSKLIKKSTLKPDFAGSKTEVEKKRKKKRKIILPKNFNPDVPPNPERWLPRHERTGYRKKKDRRNKETGIGKGTQGASNVSSEQFNIKNIAAQPKPQTAQVPSENAPRLQHRKGGQYKKKKKGK
;
A
#
# COMPACT_ATOMS: atom_id res chain seq x y z
N MET A 1 22.67 8.50 35.48
CA MET A 1 22.97 9.95 35.38
C MET A 1 21.70 10.82 35.44
N TYR A 2 20.97 11.11 34.35
CA TYR A 2 19.81 12.04 34.43
C TYR A 2 18.74 11.63 35.45
N ARG A 3 18.45 10.32 35.58
CA ARG A 3 17.55 9.80 36.63
C ARG A 3 18.04 10.10 38.05
N ASP A 4 19.35 10.11 38.26
CA ASP A 4 19.95 10.37 39.57
C ASP A 4 19.96 11.87 39.86
N ILE A 5 20.28 12.69 38.85
CA ILE A 5 20.24 14.16 38.94
C ILE A 5 18.82 14.63 39.27
N ILE A 6 17.79 14.12 38.57
CA ILE A 6 16.39 14.49 38.85
C ILE A 6 15.98 14.12 40.29
N LYS A 7 16.47 13.00 40.83
CA LYS A 7 16.17 12.60 42.22
C LYS A 7 16.88 13.46 43.26
N GLN A 8 18.08 13.95 42.93
CA GLN A 8 18.95 14.65 43.88
C GLN A 8 18.78 16.17 43.85
N SER A 9 18.27 16.73 42.74
CA SER A 9 18.08 18.16 42.57
C SER A 9 16.65 18.59 42.91
N LYS A 10 16.52 19.60 43.76
CA LYS A 10 15.25 20.28 44.08
C LYS A 10 15.36 21.74 43.70
N ASP A 11 15.25 22.01 42.41
CA ASP A 11 15.29 23.36 41.84
C ASP A 11 14.19 23.52 40.77
N SER A 12 14.06 24.72 40.22
CA SER A 12 13.09 25.06 39.18
C SER A 12 13.34 24.34 37.85
N PHE A 13 14.51 23.74 37.62
CA PHE A 13 14.93 23.15 36.35
C PHE A 13 14.52 21.68 36.18
N THR A 14 13.49 21.25 36.92
CA THR A 14 13.07 19.85 36.94
C THR A 14 12.46 19.45 35.60
N ASN A 15 11.68 20.31 34.97
CA ASN A 15 11.03 20.06 33.68
C ASN A 15 12.07 19.92 32.55
N GLU A 16 13.10 20.77 32.54
CA GLU A 16 14.19 20.77 31.57
C GLU A 16 15.01 19.49 31.69
N ARG A 17 15.26 19.02 32.93
CA ARG A 17 15.93 17.73 33.15
C ARG A 17 15.07 16.54 32.73
N GLU A 18 13.77 16.57 32.98
CA GLU A 18 12.83 15.54 32.49
C GLU A 18 12.80 15.51 30.95
N SER A 19 12.79 16.69 30.30
CA SER A 19 12.89 16.81 28.83
C SER A 19 14.21 16.25 28.29
N ASN A 20 15.34 16.60 28.91
CA ASN A 20 16.66 16.08 28.52
C ASN A 20 16.76 14.56 28.70
N LEU A 21 16.23 14.01 29.79
CA LEU A 21 16.13 12.56 30.00
C LEU A 21 15.32 11.90 28.87
N THR A 22 14.19 12.49 28.51
CA THR A 22 13.31 11.96 27.47
C THR A 22 13.99 11.99 26.10
N ALA A 23 14.72 13.05 25.78
CA ALA A 23 15.52 13.13 24.55
C ALA A 23 16.57 12.00 24.48
N VAL A 24 17.23 11.67 25.60
CA VAL A 24 18.15 10.52 25.68
C VAL A 24 17.43 9.19 25.48
N ILE A 25 16.25 9.00 26.10
CA ILE A 25 15.44 7.79 25.91
C ILE A 25 15.02 7.63 24.44
N SER A 26 14.73 8.74 23.75
CA SER A 26 14.41 8.73 22.32
C SER A 26 15.59 8.20 21.49
N GLN A 27 16.80 8.70 21.75
CA GLN A 27 18.01 8.22 21.06
C GLN A 27 18.35 6.75 21.38
N LEU A 28 18.12 6.29 22.62
CA LEU A 28 18.28 4.88 22.97
C LEU A 28 17.25 4.00 22.28
N SER A 29 15.99 4.43 22.24
CA SER A 29 14.91 3.73 21.55
C SER A 29 15.20 3.62 20.05
N LYS A 30 15.83 4.64 19.45
CA LYS A 30 16.31 4.61 18.06
C LYS A 30 17.31 3.49 17.79
N LEU A 31 18.22 3.25 18.74
CA LEU A 31 19.21 2.17 18.69
C LEU A 31 18.61 0.79 18.99
N GLY A 32 17.30 0.73 19.27
CA GLY A 32 16.59 -0.49 19.64
C GLY A 32 16.70 -0.85 21.13
N ASP A 33 17.31 0.00 21.97
CA ASP A 33 17.36 -0.20 23.40
C ASP A 33 16.12 0.43 24.07
N ASN A 34 15.08 -0.39 24.22
CA ASN A 34 13.81 -0.02 24.84
C ASN A 34 13.72 -0.42 26.33
N LYS A 35 14.85 -0.62 27.03
CA LYS A 35 14.85 -1.05 28.45
C LYS A 35 14.25 -0.04 29.42
N TYR A 36 14.19 1.22 29.03
CA TYR A 36 13.72 2.31 29.87
C TYR A 36 12.26 2.62 29.59
N ASP A 37 11.43 2.73 30.62
CA ASP A 37 10.03 3.13 30.45
C ASP A 37 9.92 4.53 29.87
N ILE A 38 8.83 4.75 29.11
CA ILE A 38 8.48 6.08 28.61
C ILE A 38 8.00 6.90 29.80
N PRO A 39 8.56 8.10 30.03
CA PRO A 39 8.06 8.99 31.06
C PRO A 39 6.57 9.30 30.86
N THR A 40 5.81 9.35 31.95
CA THR A 40 4.38 9.66 31.90
C THR A 40 4.16 11.16 31.78
N VAL A 41 3.33 11.59 30.83
CA VAL A 41 2.86 12.97 30.73
C VAL A 41 1.97 13.30 31.93
N LYS A 42 2.31 14.35 32.67
CA LYS A 42 1.55 14.94 33.78
C LYS A 42 0.94 16.28 33.33
N GLN A 43 -0.02 16.80 34.09
CA GLN A 43 -0.75 18.04 33.76
C GLN A 43 0.12 19.30 33.61
N HIS A 44 1.28 19.36 34.29
CA HIS A 44 2.18 20.52 34.26
C HIS A 44 3.37 20.35 33.31
N ASN A 45 3.38 19.29 32.51
CA ASN A 45 4.48 19.10 31.56
C ASN A 45 4.34 20.06 30.37
N THR A 46 5.48 20.55 29.90
CA THR A 46 5.55 21.50 28.79
C THR A 46 5.28 20.82 27.45
N TYR A 47 4.98 21.60 26.42
CA TYR A 47 4.75 21.07 25.07
C TYR A 47 6.00 20.39 24.49
N GLU A 48 7.22 20.84 24.85
CA GLU A 48 8.48 20.21 24.45
C GLU A 48 8.65 18.83 25.09
N PHE A 49 8.18 18.67 26.33
CA PHE A 49 8.18 17.36 26.98
C PHE A 49 7.25 16.38 26.24
N MET A 50 6.04 16.83 25.86
CA MET A 50 5.11 16.04 25.06
C MET A 50 5.69 15.68 23.68
N TYR A 51 6.35 16.66 23.02
CA TYR A 51 7.05 16.45 21.76
C TYR A 51 8.17 15.40 21.88
N ASN A 52 8.99 15.46 22.93
CA ASN A 52 10.06 14.49 23.16
C ASN A 52 9.50 13.08 23.41
N ILE A 53 8.40 12.94 24.16
CA ILE A 53 7.72 11.65 24.35
C ILE A 53 7.16 11.14 23.03
N ALA A 54 6.56 12.01 22.21
CA ALA A 54 6.10 11.63 20.88
C ALA A 54 7.26 11.07 20.04
N CYS A 55 8.45 11.68 20.10
CA CYS A 55 9.63 11.15 19.42
C CYS A 55 10.01 9.74 19.92
N VAL A 56 9.92 9.47 21.23
CA VAL A 56 10.14 8.12 21.78
C VAL A 56 9.11 7.12 21.22
N LEU A 57 7.83 7.50 21.21
CA LEU A 57 6.73 6.66 20.68
C LEU A 57 6.93 6.33 19.19
N ILE A 58 7.43 7.29 18.41
CA ILE A 58 7.76 7.09 16.99
C ILE A 58 8.84 6.04 16.82
N GLU A 59 9.90 6.10 17.62
CA GLU A 59 10.98 5.12 17.54
C GLU A 59 10.55 3.72 18.03
N ARG A 60 9.57 3.66 18.93
CA ARG A 60 8.91 2.42 19.35
C ARG A 60 7.84 1.91 18.40
N ARG A 61 7.61 2.62 17.28
CA ARG A 61 6.60 2.30 16.25
C ARG A 61 5.15 2.40 16.76
N GLU A 62 4.91 3.12 17.84
CA GLU A 62 3.57 3.46 18.34
C GLU A 62 3.06 4.75 17.67
N ILE A 63 2.94 4.70 16.34
CA ILE A 63 2.75 5.90 15.50
C ILE A 63 1.42 6.61 15.78
N GLU A 64 0.35 5.87 16.04
CA GLU A 64 -0.97 6.45 16.34
C GLU A 64 -0.93 7.28 17.64
N LYS A 65 -0.38 6.69 18.71
CA LYS A 65 -0.21 7.41 20.00
C LYS A 65 0.72 8.61 19.87
N ALA A 66 1.78 8.48 19.06
CA ALA A 66 2.67 9.60 18.79
C ALA A 66 1.95 10.75 18.10
N GLN A 67 1.08 10.46 17.12
CA GLN A 67 0.29 11.48 16.45
C GLN A 67 -0.65 12.19 17.42
N ASP A 68 -1.41 11.44 18.22
CA ASP A 68 -2.34 12.01 19.20
C ASP A 68 -1.62 12.91 20.21
N LEU A 69 -0.39 12.55 20.59
CA LEU A 69 0.42 13.33 21.50
C LEU A 69 1.02 14.58 20.84
N LEU A 70 1.40 14.52 19.56
CA LEU A 70 1.84 15.69 18.80
C LEU A 70 0.70 16.69 18.59
N ASP A 71 -0.52 16.21 18.34
CA ASP A 71 -1.70 17.09 18.24
C ASP A 71 -1.99 17.81 19.57
N GLN A 72 -1.76 17.13 20.70
CA GLN A 72 -1.84 17.76 22.02
C GLN A 72 -0.70 18.74 22.27
N ALA A 73 0.53 18.38 21.90
CA ALA A 73 1.70 19.24 22.01
C ALA A 73 1.53 20.53 21.18
N ALA A 74 1.02 20.43 19.95
CA ALA A 74 0.75 21.58 19.09
C ALA A 74 -0.29 22.53 19.70
N LYS A 75 -1.39 21.98 20.26
CA LYS A 75 -2.41 22.79 20.96
C LYS A 75 -1.84 23.46 22.20
N SER A 76 -1.06 22.73 23.00
CA SER A 76 -0.43 23.27 24.20
C SER A 76 0.57 24.37 23.86
N CYS A 77 1.44 24.14 22.86
CA CYS A 77 2.41 25.13 22.38
C CYS A 77 1.72 26.43 21.95
N LYS A 78 0.67 26.31 21.14
CA LYS A 78 -0.11 27.47 20.70
C LYS A 78 -0.74 28.23 21.87
N ASN A 79 -1.42 27.53 22.78
CA ASN A 79 -2.08 28.17 23.92
C ASN A 79 -1.07 28.86 24.85
N THR A 80 0.06 28.21 25.16
CA THR A 80 1.09 28.78 26.04
C THR A 80 1.70 30.03 25.43
N LEU A 81 2.01 30.03 24.13
CA LEU A 81 2.59 31.20 23.46
C LEU A 81 1.57 32.33 23.27
N GLU A 82 0.29 32.02 23.07
CA GLU A 82 -0.78 33.04 23.07
C GLU A 82 -0.96 33.68 24.45
N GLU A 83 -0.85 32.90 25.53
CA GLU A 83 -0.88 33.40 26.92
C GLU A 83 0.34 34.29 27.24
N GLU A 84 1.48 34.03 26.61
CA GLU A 84 2.71 34.83 26.71
C GLU A 84 2.72 36.06 25.75
N GLU A 85 1.61 36.35 25.08
CA GLU A 85 1.46 37.43 24.09
C GLU A 85 2.50 37.35 22.94
N ALA A 86 2.94 36.13 22.60
CA ALA A 86 3.85 35.89 21.49
C ALA A 86 3.19 36.26 20.16
N THR A 87 4.02 36.68 19.21
CA THR A 87 3.56 37.00 17.85
C THR A 87 3.16 35.73 17.09
N GLU A 88 2.30 35.86 16.08
CA GLU A 88 1.95 34.72 15.21
C GLU A 88 3.18 34.12 14.53
N GLU A 89 4.21 34.93 14.24
CA GLU A 89 5.49 34.44 13.69
C GLU A 89 6.24 33.54 14.69
N GLU A 90 6.33 33.94 15.96
CA GLU A 90 6.95 33.13 17.02
C GLU A 90 6.17 31.82 17.25
N ILE A 91 4.85 31.89 17.26
CA ILE A 91 3.99 30.69 17.36
C ILE A 91 4.26 29.72 16.20
N GLN A 92 4.32 30.22 14.96
CA GLN A 92 4.59 29.35 13.80
C GLN A 92 6.02 28.79 13.81
N GLU A 93 7.00 29.54 14.29
CA GLU A 93 8.38 29.04 14.43
C GLU A 93 8.44 27.89 15.42
N GLU A 94 7.84 28.02 16.61
CA GLU A 94 7.82 26.96 17.64
C GLU A 94 7.01 25.72 17.19
N LEU A 95 5.90 25.92 16.49
CA LEU A 95 5.10 24.82 15.93
C LEU A 95 5.80 24.06 14.80
N THR A 96 6.85 24.61 14.21
CA THR A 96 7.49 24.04 13.01
C THR A 96 7.96 22.61 13.24
N ALA A 97 8.72 22.34 14.31
CA ALA A 97 9.23 20.99 14.58
C ALA A 97 8.10 20.00 14.87
N ILE A 98 7.07 20.43 15.61
CA ILE A 98 5.89 19.62 15.93
C ILE A 98 5.12 19.25 14.66
N LYS A 99 4.85 20.22 13.78
CA LYS A 99 4.16 19.99 12.50
C LYS A 99 4.94 19.09 11.57
N VAL A 100 6.27 19.26 11.46
CA VAL A 100 7.11 18.38 10.63
C VAL A 100 7.10 16.94 11.15
N GLN A 101 7.18 16.76 12.48
CA GLN A 101 7.13 15.42 13.09
C GLN A 101 5.72 14.80 12.98
N GLY A 102 4.66 15.60 13.11
CA GLY A 102 3.27 15.19 12.89
C GLY A 102 3.02 14.78 11.45
N GLY A 103 3.50 15.57 10.48
CA GLY A 103 3.49 15.21 9.07
C GLY A 103 4.16 13.86 8.80
N TYR A 104 5.25 13.55 9.50
CA TYR A 104 5.91 12.25 9.40
C TYR A 104 5.03 11.11 9.93
N CYS A 105 4.39 11.29 11.09
CA CYS A 105 3.46 10.32 11.66
C CYS A 105 2.27 10.08 10.73
N LEU A 106 1.64 11.14 10.22
CA LEU A 106 0.55 11.06 9.24
C LEU A 106 0.96 10.25 8.00
N GLN A 107 2.15 10.51 7.46
CA GLN A 107 2.69 9.75 6.32
C GLN A 107 2.91 8.27 6.67
N LYS A 108 3.37 7.96 7.90
CA LYS A 108 3.53 6.57 8.36
C LYS A 108 2.20 5.83 8.55
N LEU A 109 1.13 6.55 8.87
CA LEU A 109 -0.24 6.03 8.96
C LEU A 109 -0.94 5.93 7.59
N GLY A 110 -0.29 6.35 6.51
CA GLY A 110 -0.88 6.38 5.16
C GLY A 110 -1.86 7.54 4.93
N ARG A 111 -1.88 8.54 5.81
CA ARG A 111 -2.68 9.79 5.68
C ARG A 111 -1.92 10.82 4.84
N ASP A 112 -1.54 10.44 3.62
CA ASP A 112 -0.61 11.18 2.76
C ASP A 112 -1.07 12.62 2.44
N LYS A 113 -2.37 12.85 2.28
CA LYS A 113 -2.93 14.20 1.97
C LYS A 113 -2.76 15.17 3.14
N GLU A 114 -2.94 14.68 4.35
CA GLU A 114 -2.83 15.49 5.56
C GLU A 114 -1.35 15.80 5.83
N ALA A 115 -0.48 14.79 5.71
CA ALA A 115 0.96 14.98 5.76
C ALA A 115 1.45 16.00 4.72
N GLN A 116 0.94 15.93 3.49
CA GLN A 116 1.27 16.89 2.43
C GLN A 116 0.83 18.31 2.79
N SER A 117 -0.34 18.47 3.43
CA SER A 117 -0.83 19.78 3.89
C SER A 117 0.11 20.37 4.93
N GLU A 118 0.47 19.60 5.96
CA GLU A 118 1.38 20.01 7.04
C GLU A 118 2.73 20.47 6.49
N TYR A 119 3.38 19.64 5.66
CA TYR A 119 4.66 20.02 5.06
C TYR A 119 4.54 21.26 4.17
N THR A 120 3.46 21.39 3.41
CA THR A 120 3.26 22.55 2.54
C THR A 120 3.07 23.83 3.35
N GLU A 121 2.38 23.75 4.48
CA GLU A 121 2.19 24.88 5.40
C GLU A 121 3.51 25.35 5.99
N VAL A 122 4.31 24.43 6.54
CA VAL A 122 5.66 24.73 7.05
C VAL A 122 6.54 25.37 5.97
N LEU A 123 6.54 24.82 4.75
CA LEU A 123 7.35 25.35 3.65
C LEU A 123 6.86 26.70 3.11
N LYS A 124 5.58 27.06 3.31
CA LYS A 124 5.04 28.38 2.95
C LYS A 124 5.47 29.45 3.94
N TYR A 125 5.47 29.14 5.23
CA TYR A 125 5.92 30.03 6.29
C TYR A 125 7.42 30.36 6.17
N LYS A 126 8.24 29.38 5.75
CA LYS A 126 9.71 29.47 5.65
C LYS A 126 10.36 29.70 7.02
N PRO A 127 10.35 28.68 7.90
CA PRO A 127 10.95 28.77 9.21
C PRO A 127 12.44 29.14 9.15
N LYS A 128 12.92 29.79 10.21
CA LYS A 128 14.35 30.14 10.38
C LYS A 128 15.19 28.87 10.57
N ASP A 129 14.63 27.82 11.17
CA ASP A 129 15.30 26.54 11.28
C ASP A 129 15.48 25.83 9.92
N ILE A 130 16.70 25.90 9.39
CA ILE A 130 17.10 25.23 8.15
C ILE A 130 16.95 23.69 8.25
N GLY A 131 17.05 23.11 9.45
CA GLY A 131 16.92 21.67 9.67
C GLY A 131 15.51 21.19 9.37
N SER A 132 14.52 21.81 10.01
CA SER A 132 13.10 21.53 9.79
C SER A 132 12.67 21.83 8.36
N LEU A 133 13.16 22.91 7.76
CA LEU A 133 12.92 23.23 6.34
C LEU A 133 13.42 22.11 5.42
N ALA A 134 14.62 21.58 5.68
CA ALA A 134 15.20 20.50 4.90
C ALA A 134 14.44 19.17 5.08
N ILE A 135 14.03 18.83 6.30
CA ILE A 135 13.26 17.61 6.59
C ILE A 135 11.87 17.70 5.94
N ALA A 136 11.16 18.81 6.08
CA ALA A 136 9.86 19.02 5.45
C ALA A 136 9.95 18.92 3.93
N SER A 137 10.97 19.55 3.34
CA SER A 137 11.26 19.48 1.91
C SER A 137 11.52 18.04 1.44
N ASN A 138 12.37 17.31 2.16
CA ASN A 138 12.70 15.92 1.87
C ASN A 138 11.47 15.00 1.96
N ASN A 139 10.66 15.14 3.01
CA ASN A 139 9.48 14.30 3.19
C ASN A 139 8.40 14.59 2.14
N LEU A 140 8.20 15.86 1.77
CA LEU A 140 7.29 16.24 0.70
C LEU A 140 7.72 15.66 -0.66
N VAL A 141 9.02 15.61 -0.95
CA VAL A 141 9.55 14.98 -2.17
C VAL A 141 9.21 13.49 -2.21
N VAL A 142 9.33 12.79 -1.06
CA VAL A 142 8.95 11.38 -0.94
C VAL A 142 7.46 11.16 -1.23
N LEU A 143 6.58 12.07 -0.79
CA LEU A 143 5.15 12.03 -1.10
C LEU A 143 4.85 12.29 -2.58
N ASN A 144 5.55 13.26 -3.19
CA ASN A 144 5.38 13.61 -4.59
C ASN A 144 5.77 12.46 -5.54
N ARG A 145 6.76 11.64 -5.18
CA ARG A 145 7.30 10.54 -6.00
C ARG A 145 7.70 11.01 -7.42
N GLU A 146 6.98 10.56 -8.44
CA GLU A 146 7.22 10.91 -9.86
C GLU A 146 6.46 12.17 -10.30
N HIS A 147 5.61 12.72 -9.43
CA HIS A 147 4.88 13.95 -9.70
C HIS A 147 5.72 15.17 -9.28
N ASN A 148 5.43 16.34 -9.85
CA ASN A 148 6.07 17.61 -9.48
C ASN A 148 7.61 17.53 -9.47
N VAL A 149 8.20 16.85 -10.47
CA VAL A 149 9.64 16.57 -10.54
C VAL A 149 10.49 17.84 -10.43
N PHE A 150 10.10 18.92 -11.12
CA PHE A 150 10.84 20.18 -11.08
C PHE A 150 10.87 20.82 -9.69
N ASP A 151 9.70 20.93 -9.04
CA ASP A 151 9.59 21.45 -7.68
C ASP A 151 10.35 20.57 -6.68
N SER A 152 10.22 19.25 -6.83
CA SER A 152 10.94 18.28 -6.01
C SER A 152 12.46 18.39 -6.16
N LYS A 153 12.97 18.60 -7.39
CA LYS A 153 14.40 18.84 -7.65
C LYS A 153 14.88 20.13 -6.97
N LYS A 154 14.08 21.21 -7.02
CA LYS A 154 14.41 22.47 -6.33
C LYS A 154 14.49 22.28 -4.82
N LYS A 155 13.52 21.58 -4.23
CA LYS A 155 13.46 21.27 -2.79
C LYS A 155 14.61 20.37 -2.32
N LEU A 156 14.98 19.38 -3.12
CA LEU A 156 16.13 18.52 -2.81
C LEU A 156 17.45 19.28 -2.85
N LYS A 157 17.63 20.26 -3.74
CA LYS A 157 18.86 21.04 -3.81
C LYS A 157 19.15 21.80 -2.50
N SER A 158 18.12 22.31 -1.82
CA SER A 158 18.29 22.98 -0.52
C SER A 158 18.66 22.02 0.62
N THR A 159 18.54 20.70 0.45
CA THR A 159 18.93 19.73 1.48
C THR A 159 20.39 19.28 1.36
N LEU A 160 21.18 19.89 0.46
CA LEU A 160 22.59 19.56 0.22
C LEU A 160 23.56 20.59 0.81
N SER A 161 23.09 21.59 1.56
CA SER A 161 23.99 22.57 2.17
C SER A 161 24.83 21.94 3.28
N ASP A 162 26.12 22.33 3.34
CA ASP A 162 27.04 21.83 4.37
C ASP A 162 26.60 22.22 5.79
N GLU A 163 25.91 23.35 5.94
CA GLU A 163 25.33 23.81 7.20
C GLU A 163 24.36 22.78 7.84
N LEU A 164 23.69 21.97 7.02
CA LEU A 164 22.78 20.92 7.51
C LEU A 164 23.51 19.81 8.25
N THR A 165 24.81 19.62 8.01
CA THR A 165 25.59 18.61 8.72
C THR A 165 25.68 18.87 10.22
N HIS A 166 25.54 20.13 10.65
CA HIS A 166 25.52 20.54 12.05
C HIS A 166 24.11 20.59 12.66
N LYS A 167 23.06 20.57 11.83
CA LYS A 167 21.66 20.67 12.27
C LYS A 167 20.93 19.33 12.28
N LEU A 168 21.30 18.44 11.37
CA LEU A 168 20.67 17.13 11.23
C LEU A 168 21.54 16.05 11.86
N ASN A 169 20.90 15.07 12.48
CA ASN A 169 21.62 13.90 12.96
C ASN A 169 22.08 13.01 11.80
N THR A 170 23.05 12.13 12.07
CA THR A 170 23.63 11.23 11.06
C THR A 170 22.58 10.39 10.34
N TRP A 171 21.51 9.97 11.04
CA TRP A 171 20.43 9.17 10.44
C TRP A 171 19.59 9.97 9.45
N GLN A 172 19.23 11.21 9.80
CA GLN A 172 18.51 12.13 8.93
C GLN A 172 19.34 12.43 7.68
N LEU A 173 20.63 12.74 7.85
CA LEU A 173 21.56 12.97 6.73
C LEU A 173 21.64 11.76 5.80
N LYS A 174 21.82 10.56 6.36
CA LYS A 174 21.81 9.30 5.59
C LYS A 174 20.52 9.12 4.79
N ARG A 175 19.36 9.39 5.39
CA ARG A 175 18.05 9.28 4.72
C ARG A 175 17.86 10.32 3.62
N VAL A 176 18.27 11.57 3.84
CA VAL A 176 18.25 12.62 2.82
C VAL A 176 19.11 12.21 1.63
N MET A 177 20.34 11.75 1.86
CA MET A 177 21.24 11.32 0.79
C MET A 177 20.69 10.13 0.00
N LEU A 178 20.12 9.12 0.68
CA LEU A 178 19.45 8.00 0.00
C LEU A 178 18.24 8.44 -0.83
N ASN A 179 17.47 9.42 -0.34
CA ASN A 179 16.34 9.97 -1.08
C ASN A 179 16.79 10.73 -2.34
N HIS A 180 17.94 11.40 -2.29
CA HIS A 180 18.57 11.98 -3.49
C HIS A 180 18.91 10.91 -4.53
N CYS A 181 19.51 9.78 -4.14
CA CYS A 181 19.76 8.67 -5.06
C CYS A 181 18.45 8.12 -5.65
N ARG A 182 17.45 7.87 -4.80
CA ARG A 182 16.13 7.36 -5.23
C ARG A 182 15.42 8.33 -6.18
N PHE A 183 15.53 9.63 -5.93
CA PHE A 183 14.96 10.65 -6.81
C PHE A 183 15.69 10.69 -8.16
N ALA A 184 17.02 10.68 -8.16
CA ALA A 184 17.81 10.60 -9.39
C ALA A 184 17.46 9.34 -10.19
N LEU A 185 17.31 8.20 -9.52
CA LEU A 185 16.86 6.95 -10.13
C LEU A 185 15.48 7.08 -10.76
N ILE A 186 14.47 7.51 -10.01
CA ILE A 186 13.08 7.64 -10.47
C ILE A 186 12.97 8.58 -11.68
N THR A 187 13.71 9.69 -11.66
CA THR A 187 13.74 10.69 -12.73
C THR A 187 14.68 10.34 -13.89
N ASN A 188 15.20 9.10 -13.91
CA ASN A 188 16.08 8.56 -14.95
C ASN A 188 17.41 9.32 -15.14
N GLN A 189 17.90 9.99 -14.10
CA GLN A 189 19.22 10.63 -14.05
C GLN A 189 20.26 9.62 -13.53
N LEU A 190 20.59 8.61 -14.36
CA LEU A 190 21.39 7.46 -13.95
C LEU A 190 22.84 7.82 -13.59
N ASP A 191 23.50 8.68 -14.37
CA ASP A 191 24.89 9.10 -14.08
C ASP A 191 25.01 9.84 -12.75
N GLN A 192 24.04 10.72 -12.47
CA GLN A 192 23.94 11.40 -11.18
C GLN A 192 23.71 10.40 -10.04
N CYS A 193 22.83 9.41 -10.26
CA CYS A 193 22.59 8.36 -9.26
C CYS A 193 23.86 7.55 -8.97
N THR A 194 24.67 7.23 -9.98
CA THR A 194 25.96 6.54 -9.80
C THR A 194 26.89 7.36 -8.90
N GLN A 195 27.10 8.63 -9.23
CA GLN A 195 27.96 9.52 -8.45
C GLN A 195 27.50 9.66 -7.00
N LEU A 196 26.18 9.81 -6.79
CA LEU A 196 25.61 9.90 -5.44
C LEU A 196 25.82 8.59 -4.66
N CYS A 197 25.58 7.43 -5.29
CA CYS A 197 25.83 6.13 -4.67
C CYS A 197 27.30 5.94 -4.28
N ASP A 198 28.24 6.26 -5.16
CA ASP A 198 29.67 6.12 -4.89
C ASP A 198 30.15 7.07 -3.76
N ASN A 199 29.56 8.26 -3.68
CA ASN A 199 29.82 9.19 -2.58
C ASN A 199 29.28 8.68 -1.24
N ILE A 200 28.07 8.10 -1.22
CA ILE A 200 27.50 7.51 -0.01
C ILE A 200 28.30 6.29 0.42
N GLU A 201 28.74 5.45 -0.52
CA GLU A 201 29.51 4.23 -0.24
C GLU A 201 30.80 4.53 0.52
N LYS A 202 31.50 5.60 0.10
CA LYS A 202 32.72 6.08 0.78
C LYS A 202 32.44 6.66 2.16
N LYS A 203 31.35 7.44 2.30
CA LYS A 203 31.05 8.19 3.53
C LYS A 203 30.35 7.35 4.60
N TYR A 204 29.50 6.42 4.19
CA TYR A 204 28.63 5.60 5.06
C TYR A 204 28.63 4.13 4.60
N PRO A 205 29.70 3.36 4.90
CA PRO A 205 29.81 1.96 4.51
C PRO A 205 28.68 1.07 5.08
N ASP A 206 28.05 1.49 6.18
CA ASP A 206 26.92 0.77 6.78
C ASP A 206 25.65 0.78 5.90
N LEU A 207 25.58 1.66 4.90
CA LEU A 207 24.48 1.73 3.92
C LEU A 207 24.70 0.84 2.68
N ILE A 208 25.70 -0.02 2.68
CA ILE A 208 26.06 -0.83 1.50
C ILE A 208 24.89 -1.64 0.93
N GLU A 209 23.97 -2.13 1.78
CA GLU A 209 22.76 -2.83 1.34
C GLU A 209 21.87 -1.93 0.46
N ASP A 210 21.52 -0.73 0.93
CA ASP A 210 20.70 0.24 0.18
C ASP A 210 21.39 0.62 -1.15
N ILE A 211 22.73 0.76 -1.14
CA ILE A 211 23.52 1.13 -2.33
C ILE A 211 23.52 0.01 -3.37
N ILE A 212 23.74 -1.24 -2.95
CA ILE A 212 23.72 -2.40 -3.85
C ILE A 212 22.34 -2.58 -4.49
N LEU A 213 21.27 -2.40 -3.71
CA LEU A 213 19.91 -2.43 -4.23
C LEU A 213 19.67 -1.32 -5.26
N LEU A 214 20.12 -0.09 -4.99
CA LEU A 214 20.03 1.01 -5.95
C LEU A 214 20.81 0.72 -7.23
N LYS A 215 22.07 0.27 -7.11
CA LYS A 215 22.93 -0.10 -8.25
C LYS A 215 22.31 -1.22 -9.09
N ALA A 216 21.72 -2.24 -8.47
CA ALA A 216 21.03 -3.31 -9.18
C ALA A 216 19.82 -2.79 -9.98
N VAL A 217 18.99 -1.92 -9.39
CA VAL A 217 17.86 -1.31 -10.10
C VAL A 217 18.32 -0.38 -11.22
N MET A 218 19.43 0.35 -11.03
CA MET A 218 20.04 1.16 -12.09
C MET A 218 20.47 0.30 -13.28
N LEU A 219 21.22 -0.78 -13.04
CA LEU A 219 21.65 -1.72 -14.09
C LEU A 219 20.45 -2.31 -14.82
N TRP A 220 19.39 -2.68 -14.09
CA TRP A 220 18.14 -3.14 -14.70
C TRP A 220 17.50 -2.09 -15.62
N ARG A 221 17.46 -0.80 -15.21
CA ARG A 221 16.95 0.29 -16.07
C ARG A 221 17.82 0.53 -17.30
N GLN A 222 19.10 0.17 -17.25
CA GLN A 222 20.03 0.23 -18.39
C GLN A 222 19.95 -1.00 -19.31
N ASN A 223 19.00 -1.92 -19.08
CA ASN A 223 18.90 -3.23 -19.73
C ASN A 223 20.11 -4.16 -19.49
N LYS A 224 20.93 -3.87 -18.47
CA LYS A 224 22.07 -4.70 -18.04
C LYS A 224 21.61 -5.72 -16.99
N ASN A 225 20.65 -6.55 -17.39
CA ASN A 225 19.91 -7.40 -16.46
C ASN A 225 20.79 -8.48 -15.80
N SER A 226 21.69 -9.10 -16.56
CA SER A 226 22.65 -10.08 -16.05
C SER A 226 23.60 -9.46 -15.02
N GLU A 227 24.19 -8.30 -15.33
CA GLU A 227 25.08 -7.58 -14.42
C GLU A 227 24.37 -7.22 -13.10
N ALA A 228 23.09 -6.82 -13.17
CA ALA A 228 22.29 -6.50 -11.98
C ALA A 228 22.13 -7.71 -11.05
N ILE A 229 21.85 -8.89 -11.62
CA ILE A 229 21.66 -10.13 -10.87
C ILE A 229 23.00 -10.62 -10.31
N ASP A 230 24.07 -10.56 -11.10
CA ASP A 230 25.40 -10.95 -10.66
C ASP A 230 25.91 -10.07 -9.53
N LEU A 231 25.64 -8.76 -9.58
CA LEU A 231 25.94 -7.83 -8.49
C LEU A 231 25.26 -8.27 -7.18
N LEU A 232 23.96 -8.59 -7.24
CA LEU A 232 23.20 -9.04 -6.07
C LEU A 232 23.71 -10.38 -5.55
N LYS A 233 23.96 -11.37 -6.43
CA LYS A 233 24.49 -12.68 -6.05
C LYS A 233 25.86 -12.58 -5.38
N LYS A 234 26.78 -11.78 -5.95
CA LYS A 234 28.11 -11.53 -5.36
C LYS A 234 28.00 -10.94 -3.97
N PHE A 235 27.14 -9.93 -3.78
CA PHE A 235 26.89 -9.34 -2.47
C PHE A 235 26.30 -10.36 -1.48
N VAL A 236 25.27 -11.11 -1.88
CA VAL A 236 24.62 -12.14 -1.05
C VAL A 236 25.61 -13.23 -0.59
N TYR A 237 26.54 -13.64 -1.46
CA TYR A 237 27.56 -14.64 -1.13
C TYR A 237 28.51 -14.16 -0.03
N GLN A 238 28.93 -12.89 -0.08
CA GLN A 238 29.87 -12.30 0.88
C GLN A 238 29.20 -11.80 2.16
N GLN A 239 27.87 -11.64 2.15
CA GLN A 239 27.18 -10.92 3.21
C GLN A 239 26.95 -11.77 4.47
N LYS A 240 27.45 -11.26 5.60
CA LYS A 240 27.27 -11.87 6.94
C LYS A 240 25.97 -11.46 7.61
N ASN A 241 25.46 -10.25 7.32
CA ASN A 241 24.21 -9.79 7.91
C ASN A 241 23.03 -10.58 7.32
N PRO A 242 22.30 -11.37 8.15
CA PRO A 242 21.24 -12.24 7.66
C PRO A 242 20.06 -11.48 7.02
N THR A 243 19.75 -10.29 7.53
CA THR A 243 18.65 -9.45 7.01
C THR A 243 19.00 -8.88 5.64
N ALA A 244 20.22 -8.35 5.49
CA ALA A 244 20.69 -7.83 4.22
C ALA A 244 20.82 -8.93 3.16
N LYS A 245 21.31 -10.11 3.58
CA LYS A 245 21.37 -11.31 2.73
C LYS A 245 19.98 -11.67 2.20
N LEU A 246 18.98 -11.75 3.10
CA LEU A 246 17.60 -12.02 2.72
C LEU A 246 17.04 -10.98 1.75
N ASN A 247 17.17 -9.69 2.06
CA ASN A 247 16.62 -8.61 1.23
C ASN A 247 17.20 -8.62 -0.19
N CYS A 248 18.52 -8.72 -0.33
CA CYS A 248 19.17 -8.79 -1.64
C CYS A 248 18.85 -10.08 -2.40
N THR A 249 18.72 -11.22 -1.73
CA THR A 249 18.25 -12.47 -2.36
C THR A 249 16.84 -12.31 -2.93
N LEU A 250 15.91 -11.73 -2.18
CA LEU A 250 14.54 -11.53 -2.65
C LEU A 250 14.47 -10.61 -3.88
N VAL A 251 15.33 -9.59 -3.94
CA VAL A 251 15.42 -8.73 -5.14
C VAL A 251 16.03 -9.50 -6.31
N ALA A 252 17.10 -10.28 -6.10
CA ALA A 252 17.68 -11.12 -7.16
C ALA A 252 16.67 -12.11 -7.72
N VAL A 253 15.92 -12.79 -6.85
CA VAL A 253 14.81 -13.69 -7.20
C VAL A 253 13.74 -12.95 -8.00
N LYS A 254 13.37 -11.73 -7.58
CA LYS A 254 12.39 -10.93 -8.34
C LYS A 254 12.89 -10.61 -9.75
N LEU A 255 14.15 -10.26 -9.92
CA LEU A 255 14.74 -9.98 -11.24
C LEU A 255 14.78 -11.24 -12.12
N LEU A 256 15.20 -12.39 -11.57
CA LEU A 256 15.21 -13.67 -12.27
C LEU A 256 13.81 -14.08 -12.74
N LEU A 257 12.80 -13.95 -11.89
CA LEU A 257 11.41 -14.22 -12.28
C LEU A 257 10.91 -13.26 -13.36
N MET A 258 11.39 -12.02 -13.40
CA MET A 258 11.09 -11.09 -14.51
C MET A 258 11.76 -11.50 -15.82
N GLN A 259 12.87 -12.25 -15.78
CA GLN A 259 13.52 -12.87 -16.95
C GLN A 259 12.97 -14.25 -17.28
N ASN A 260 12.00 -14.76 -16.52
CA ASN A 260 11.46 -16.11 -16.61
C ASN A 260 12.44 -17.23 -16.18
N ASP A 261 13.51 -16.88 -15.48
CA ASP A 261 14.52 -17.81 -14.95
C ASP A 261 14.07 -18.43 -13.62
N THR A 262 13.03 -19.26 -13.69
CA THR A 262 12.37 -19.84 -12.51
C THR A 262 13.28 -20.81 -11.73
N ASN A 263 14.08 -21.61 -12.42
CA ASN A 263 14.96 -22.59 -11.77
C ASN A 263 16.02 -21.94 -10.90
N GLU A 264 16.66 -20.88 -11.39
CA GLU A 264 17.69 -20.19 -10.62
C GLU A 264 17.09 -19.40 -9.43
N ALA A 265 15.88 -18.86 -9.62
CA ALA A 265 15.11 -18.25 -8.53
C ALA A 265 14.83 -19.26 -7.40
N ILE A 266 14.46 -20.49 -7.73
CA ILE A 266 14.27 -21.59 -6.76
C ILE A 266 15.58 -21.86 -6.02
N THR A 267 16.68 -22.08 -6.75
CA THR A 267 18.01 -22.35 -6.16
C THR A 267 18.45 -21.25 -5.18
N LEU A 268 18.19 -19.98 -5.49
CA LEU A 268 18.53 -18.88 -4.58
C LEU A 268 17.69 -18.90 -3.30
N LEU A 269 16.40 -19.24 -3.38
CA LEU A 269 15.51 -19.33 -2.22
C LEU A 269 15.84 -20.54 -1.34
N GLU A 270 16.23 -21.67 -1.93
CA GLU A 270 16.68 -22.86 -1.19
C GLU A 270 17.95 -22.59 -0.37
N ASN A 271 18.85 -21.77 -0.90
CA ASN A 271 20.14 -21.42 -0.28
C ASN A 271 20.05 -20.33 0.81
N LEU A 272 18.84 -19.98 1.25
CA LEU A 272 18.60 -19.01 2.33
C LEU A 272 18.86 -19.55 3.75
N GLY A 273 19.27 -20.82 3.89
CA GLY A 273 19.48 -21.46 5.18
C GLY A 273 18.17 -21.56 5.97
N GLU A 274 18.18 -21.22 7.26
CA GLU A 274 16.96 -21.30 8.09
C GLU A 274 15.82 -20.37 7.60
N PHE A 275 16.14 -19.29 6.87
CA PHE A 275 15.11 -18.40 6.32
C PHE A 275 14.20 -19.09 5.33
N LYS A 276 14.62 -20.20 4.70
CA LYS A 276 13.77 -20.99 3.79
C LYS A 276 12.47 -21.46 4.45
N TYR A 277 12.47 -21.64 5.78
CA TYR A 277 11.31 -22.07 6.57
C TYR A 277 10.36 -20.94 6.97
N LYS A 278 10.65 -19.68 6.63
CA LYS A 278 9.67 -18.60 6.79
C LYS A 278 8.49 -18.87 5.87
N LEU A 279 7.27 -18.84 6.40
CA LEU A 279 6.06 -19.21 5.66
C LEU A 279 5.88 -18.45 4.33
N GLY A 280 6.29 -17.18 4.27
CA GLY A 280 6.27 -16.40 3.02
C GLY A 280 7.21 -16.94 1.95
N ILE A 281 8.40 -17.42 2.34
CA ILE A 281 9.36 -18.05 1.44
C ILE A 281 8.88 -19.43 1.04
N VAL A 282 8.40 -20.25 1.98
CA VAL A 282 7.81 -21.57 1.70
C VAL A 282 6.67 -21.44 0.69
N SER A 283 5.75 -20.50 0.91
CA SER A 283 4.65 -20.24 -0.03
C SER A 283 5.15 -19.86 -1.43
N THR A 284 6.22 -19.07 -1.50
CA THR A 284 6.83 -18.67 -2.78
C THR A 284 7.47 -19.88 -3.46
N LEU A 285 8.33 -20.63 -2.77
CA LEU A 285 8.99 -21.84 -3.28
C LEU A 285 7.98 -22.88 -3.76
N VAL A 286 6.94 -23.18 -2.98
CA VAL A 286 5.87 -24.11 -3.38
C VAL A 286 5.21 -23.63 -4.67
N THR A 287 4.91 -22.34 -4.79
CA THR A 287 4.32 -21.79 -6.01
C THR A 287 5.26 -21.95 -7.20
N LEU A 288 6.56 -21.69 -7.02
CA LEU A 288 7.55 -21.84 -8.08
C LEU A 288 7.76 -23.31 -8.48
N TYR A 289 7.82 -24.24 -7.53
CA TYR A 289 7.91 -25.67 -7.83
C TYR A 289 6.70 -26.17 -8.61
N LEU A 290 5.51 -25.73 -8.24
CA LEU A 290 4.29 -26.07 -8.97
C LEU A 290 4.26 -25.49 -10.38
N ASN A 291 4.85 -24.31 -10.59
CA ASN A 291 4.98 -23.73 -11.93
C ASN A 291 5.96 -24.50 -12.83
N VAL A 292 6.88 -25.27 -12.26
CA VAL A 292 7.79 -26.18 -12.99
C VAL A 292 7.35 -27.65 -12.89
N ASP A 293 6.08 -27.89 -12.53
CA ASP A 293 5.47 -29.21 -12.36
C ASP A 293 6.22 -30.16 -11.41
N ASN A 294 7.02 -29.60 -10.48
CA ASN A 294 7.76 -30.36 -9.49
C ASN A 294 6.97 -30.47 -8.17
N PHE A 295 5.87 -31.23 -8.22
CA PHE A 295 5.05 -31.48 -7.04
C PHE A 295 5.82 -32.14 -5.90
N LYS A 296 6.73 -33.06 -6.24
CA LYS A 296 7.51 -33.81 -5.24
C LYS A 296 8.34 -32.85 -4.37
N ALA A 297 9.09 -31.94 -4.98
CA ALA A 297 9.86 -30.94 -4.24
C ALA A 297 8.97 -30.02 -3.40
N ALA A 298 7.77 -29.65 -3.89
CA ALA A 298 6.82 -28.88 -3.11
C ALA A 298 6.31 -29.63 -1.86
N SER A 299 6.00 -30.93 -2.01
CA SER A 299 5.58 -31.79 -0.90
C SER A 299 6.72 -32.01 0.11
N ASP A 300 7.93 -32.31 -0.38
CA ASP A 300 9.13 -32.49 0.44
C ASP A 300 9.44 -31.22 1.24
N LEU A 301 9.39 -30.04 0.61
CA LEU A 301 9.58 -28.77 1.31
C LEU A 301 8.53 -28.54 2.42
N PHE A 302 7.27 -28.89 2.18
CA PHE A 302 6.23 -28.81 3.23
C PHE A 302 6.52 -29.77 4.38
N ASN A 303 6.92 -31.01 4.09
CA ASN A 303 7.28 -32.00 5.11
C ASN A 303 8.50 -31.56 5.94
N ASP A 304 9.54 -31.03 5.29
CA ASP A 304 10.72 -30.46 5.93
C ASP A 304 10.38 -29.24 6.79
N THR A 305 9.47 -28.39 6.32
CA THR A 305 9.01 -27.23 7.08
C THR A 305 8.20 -27.67 8.30
N LEU A 306 7.36 -28.70 8.15
CA LEU A 306 6.58 -29.27 9.25
C LEU A 306 7.49 -29.87 10.32
N SER A 307 8.54 -30.61 9.94
CA SER A 307 9.48 -31.17 10.91
C SER A 307 10.23 -30.07 11.68
N TRP A 308 10.61 -28.99 10.99
CA TRP A 308 11.27 -27.83 11.60
C TRP A 308 10.38 -27.11 12.62
N TYR A 309 9.11 -26.83 12.29
CA TYR A 309 8.19 -26.18 13.23
C TYR A 309 7.73 -27.10 14.35
N SER A 310 7.54 -28.40 14.10
CA SER A 310 7.10 -29.35 15.14
C SER A 310 8.09 -29.46 16.30
N GLN A 311 9.37 -29.16 16.08
CA GLN A 311 10.40 -29.15 17.12
C GLN A 311 10.51 -27.82 17.88
N LYS A 312 10.14 -26.69 17.24
CA LYS A 312 10.40 -25.34 17.75
C LYS A 312 9.13 -24.60 18.21
N GLU A 313 7.95 -25.01 17.77
CA GLU A 313 6.70 -24.28 17.99
C GLU A 313 5.88 -24.89 19.15
N VAL A 314 5.42 -24.04 20.07
CA VAL A 314 4.63 -24.46 21.25
C VAL A 314 3.11 -24.47 20.95
N ASP A 315 2.63 -23.52 20.14
CA ASP A 315 1.19 -23.28 19.90
C ASP A 315 0.61 -24.13 18.74
N ASN A 316 1.45 -24.85 17.98
CA ASN A 316 1.05 -25.64 16.79
C ASN A 316 0.23 -24.87 15.72
N SER A 317 0.18 -23.54 15.80
CA SER A 317 -0.61 -22.70 14.90
C SER A 317 -0.08 -22.77 13.46
N LYS A 318 1.24 -22.61 13.28
CA LYS A 318 1.86 -22.71 11.94
C LYS A 318 1.84 -24.15 11.43
N VAL A 319 2.06 -25.13 12.31
CA VAL A 319 1.90 -26.57 11.98
C VAL A 319 0.51 -26.85 11.38
N THR A 320 -0.55 -26.31 12.01
CA THR A 320 -1.93 -26.46 11.51
C THR A 320 -2.11 -25.84 10.12
N VAL A 321 -1.57 -24.64 9.90
CA VAL A 321 -1.63 -23.97 8.59
C VAL A 321 -0.90 -24.79 7.51
N LEU A 322 0.29 -25.29 7.82
CA LEU A 322 1.10 -26.08 6.91
C LEU A 322 0.43 -27.42 6.55
N LEU A 323 -0.07 -28.16 7.54
CA LEU A 323 -0.81 -29.41 7.32
C LEU A 323 -2.03 -29.19 6.43
N LYS A 324 -2.76 -28.09 6.63
CA LYS A 324 -3.93 -27.74 5.81
C LYS A 324 -3.53 -27.51 4.35
N GLN A 325 -2.46 -26.75 4.11
CA GLN A 325 -2.01 -26.47 2.74
C GLN A 325 -1.44 -27.72 2.07
N LEU A 326 -0.70 -28.55 2.80
CA LEU A 326 -0.17 -29.81 2.28
C LEU A 326 -1.30 -30.79 1.93
N ALA A 327 -2.32 -30.94 2.79
CA ALA A 327 -3.49 -31.75 2.47
C ALA A 327 -4.20 -31.28 1.20
N LYS A 328 -4.40 -29.95 1.06
CA LYS A 328 -5.00 -29.36 -0.14
C LYS A 328 -4.15 -29.61 -1.39
N LEU A 329 -2.83 -29.56 -1.25
CA LEU A 329 -1.87 -29.83 -2.32
C LEU A 329 -2.02 -31.28 -2.82
N HIS A 330 -2.01 -32.27 -1.91
CA HIS A 330 -2.18 -33.69 -2.26
C HIS A 330 -3.57 -34.00 -2.84
N LEU A 331 -4.63 -33.37 -2.34
CA LEU A 331 -5.97 -33.52 -2.93
C LEU A 331 -6.03 -33.01 -4.38
N ARG A 332 -5.27 -31.97 -4.71
CA ARG A 332 -5.23 -31.42 -6.08
C ARG A 332 -4.50 -32.36 -7.05
N GLU A 333 -3.39 -32.95 -6.62
CA GLU A 333 -2.63 -33.91 -7.44
C GLU A 333 -3.16 -35.35 -7.37
N GLN A 334 -4.39 -35.54 -6.87
CA GLN A 334 -5.06 -36.85 -6.81
C GLN A 334 -4.31 -37.90 -5.97
N ASP A 335 -3.66 -37.48 -4.89
CA ASP A 335 -3.10 -38.36 -3.86
C ASP A 335 -3.94 -38.30 -2.57
N PRO A 336 -5.12 -38.93 -2.55
CA PRO A 336 -6.03 -38.86 -1.41
C PRO A 336 -5.49 -39.58 -0.17
N LYS A 337 -4.54 -40.51 -0.32
CA LYS A 337 -3.97 -41.28 0.79
C LYS A 337 -3.11 -40.39 1.68
N GLU A 338 -2.15 -39.67 1.09
CA GLU A 338 -1.35 -38.71 1.85
C GLU A 338 -2.19 -37.54 2.35
N ALA A 339 -3.16 -37.06 1.56
CA ALA A 339 -4.09 -36.03 2.02
C ALA A 339 -4.86 -36.45 3.28
N ALA A 340 -5.40 -37.68 3.30
CA ALA A 340 -6.13 -38.22 4.45
C ALA A 340 -5.24 -38.31 5.70
N LYS A 341 -3.97 -38.73 5.54
CA LYS A 341 -2.99 -38.76 6.64
C LYS A 341 -2.71 -37.38 7.25
N ARG A 342 -2.66 -36.33 6.43
CA ARG A 342 -2.48 -34.95 6.94
C ARG A 342 -3.75 -34.40 7.57
N LEU A 343 -4.91 -34.70 6.99
CA LEU A 343 -6.21 -34.30 7.53
C LEU A 343 -6.54 -35.00 8.85
N SER A 344 -6.17 -36.27 9.03
CA SER A 344 -6.34 -36.98 10.29
C SER A 344 -5.50 -36.35 11.40
N ARG A 345 -4.22 -36.07 11.13
CA ARG A 345 -3.34 -35.35 12.06
C ARG A 345 -3.89 -33.98 12.43
N LEU A 346 -4.50 -33.30 11.46
CA LEU A 346 -5.05 -31.98 11.63
C LEU A 346 -6.36 -32.00 12.44
N LEU A 347 -7.14 -33.08 12.36
CA LEU A 347 -8.31 -33.35 13.20
C LEU A 347 -7.90 -33.71 14.64
N GLU A 348 -6.80 -34.44 14.84
CA GLU A 348 -6.23 -34.68 16.19
C GLU A 348 -5.88 -33.38 16.90
N LEU A 349 -5.29 -32.42 16.16
CA LEU A 349 -4.96 -31.09 16.69
C LEU A 349 -6.20 -30.21 16.90
N ASN A 350 -7.28 -30.43 16.12
CA ASN A 350 -8.50 -29.62 16.17
C ASN A 350 -9.77 -30.50 16.10
N PRO A 351 -10.12 -31.23 17.17
CA PRO A 351 -11.20 -32.23 17.13
C PRO A 351 -12.58 -31.64 16.80
N ASN A 352 -12.81 -30.38 17.18
CA ASN A 352 -14.11 -29.73 17.00
C ASN A 352 -14.33 -29.16 15.58
N ASN A 353 -13.34 -29.25 14.70
CA ASN A 353 -13.44 -28.62 13.39
C ASN A 353 -14.10 -29.54 12.35
N LYS A 354 -15.42 -29.38 12.21
CA LYS A 354 -16.26 -30.14 11.26
C LYS A 354 -15.83 -30.00 9.80
N LYS A 355 -15.15 -28.92 9.41
CA LYS A 355 -14.67 -28.75 8.02
C LYS A 355 -13.56 -29.72 7.68
N PHE A 356 -12.66 -29.99 8.63
CA PHE A 356 -11.57 -30.94 8.44
C PHE A 356 -12.08 -32.38 8.43
N LEU A 357 -13.05 -32.69 9.28
CA LEU A 357 -13.77 -33.96 9.24
C LEU A 357 -14.43 -34.20 7.87
N ALA A 358 -15.13 -33.21 7.33
CA ALA A 358 -15.74 -33.31 6.01
C ALA A 358 -14.70 -33.53 4.89
N GLN A 359 -13.58 -32.80 4.92
CA GLN A 359 -12.48 -32.98 3.96
C GLN A 359 -11.84 -34.37 4.07
N LEU A 360 -11.69 -34.88 5.30
CA LEU A 360 -11.15 -36.22 5.56
C LEU A 360 -12.07 -37.31 5.00
N ILE A 361 -13.39 -37.15 5.19
CA ILE A 361 -14.39 -38.05 4.60
C ILE A 361 -14.27 -38.04 3.07
N ILE A 362 -14.22 -36.87 2.43
CA ILE A 362 -14.04 -36.75 0.98
C ILE A 362 -12.76 -37.45 0.52
N ALA A 363 -11.65 -37.28 1.24
CA ALA A 363 -10.40 -37.98 0.91
C ALA A 363 -10.56 -39.51 1.00
N TYR A 364 -11.15 -40.02 2.10
CA TYR A 364 -11.37 -41.46 2.28
C TYR A 364 -12.35 -42.05 1.25
N THR A 365 -13.37 -41.32 0.79
CA THR A 365 -14.31 -41.86 -0.21
C THR A 365 -13.64 -42.32 -1.50
N GLN A 366 -12.46 -41.76 -1.83
CA GLN A 366 -11.74 -42.11 -3.04
C GLN A 366 -10.96 -43.44 -2.94
N PHE A 367 -10.68 -43.96 -1.74
CA PHE A 367 -9.85 -45.16 -1.57
C PHE A 367 -10.24 -46.12 -0.43
N ASP A 368 -11.02 -45.67 0.55
CA ASP A 368 -11.46 -46.43 1.73
C ASP A 368 -12.87 -45.97 2.17
N PRO A 369 -13.93 -46.48 1.51
CA PRO A 369 -15.30 -46.07 1.79
C PRO A 369 -15.78 -46.48 3.19
N GLU A 370 -15.26 -47.57 3.75
CA GLU A 370 -15.62 -48.03 5.09
C GLU A 370 -15.17 -47.04 6.17
N LYS A 371 -13.92 -46.55 6.08
CA LYS A 371 -13.45 -45.48 6.98
C LYS A 371 -14.24 -44.19 6.78
N ALA A 372 -14.55 -43.82 5.54
CA ALA A 372 -15.38 -42.64 5.26
C ALA A 372 -16.74 -42.74 5.97
N GLN A 373 -17.39 -43.92 5.94
CA GLN A 373 -18.67 -44.15 6.60
C GLN A 373 -18.56 -44.06 8.13
N LYS A 374 -17.47 -44.56 8.72
CA LYS A 374 -17.21 -44.43 10.17
C LYS A 374 -17.08 -42.97 10.60
N TYR A 375 -16.32 -42.16 9.87
CA TYR A 375 -16.17 -40.73 10.15
C TYR A 375 -17.45 -39.93 9.86
N SER A 376 -18.25 -40.33 8.87
CA SER A 376 -19.52 -39.67 8.54
C SER A 376 -20.51 -39.67 9.72
N LYS A 377 -20.52 -40.73 10.54
CA LYS A 377 -21.37 -40.79 11.75
C LYS A 377 -21.05 -39.72 12.80
N GLN A 378 -19.87 -39.09 12.73
CA GLN A 378 -19.47 -38.01 13.64
C GLN A 378 -19.92 -36.62 13.16
N LEU A 379 -20.43 -36.51 11.92
CA LEU A 379 -21.05 -35.28 11.45
C LEU A 379 -22.40 -35.06 12.15
N PRO A 380 -22.78 -33.80 12.42
CA PRO A 380 -24.09 -33.51 12.98
C PRO A 380 -25.19 -34.05 12.04
N PRO A 381 -26.25 -34.66 12.59
CA PRO A 381 -27.36 -35.12 11.78
C PRO A 381 -27.98 -33.92 11.04
N LEU A 382 -28.35 -34.15 9.79
CA LEU A 382 -29.11 -33.18 9.02
C LEU A 382 -30.55 -33.20 9.56
N ASP A 383 -30.94 -32.14 10.26
CA ASP A 383 -32.33 -31.95 10.66
C ASP A 383 -33.12 -31.41 9.46
N LEU A 384 -33.80 -32.32 8.77
CA LEU A 384 -34.56 -32.03 7.55
C LEU A 384 -36.07 -32.01 7.78
N GLN A 385 -36.53 -31.97 9.04
CA GLN A 385 -37.95 -32.15 9.38
C GLN A 385 -38.88 -31.10 8.74
N ASP A 386 -38.39 -29.88 8.49
CA ASP A 386 -39.13 -28.78 7.85
C ASP A 386 -38.67 -28.49 6.40
N THR A 387 -37.87 -29.36 5.80
CA THR A 387 -37.26 -29.10 4.48
C THR A 387 -37.96 -29.91 3.39
N ASP A 388 -38.70 -29.22 2.53
CA ASP A 388 -39.37 -29.83 1.36
C ASP A 388 -38.32 -30.29 0.33
N ILE A 389 -38.11 -31.61 0.29
CA ILE A 389 -37.11 -32.30 -0.54
C ILE A 389 -37.47 -32.15 -2.03
N ASP A 390 -38.75 -32.24 -2.37
CA ASP A 390 -39.24 -32.08 -3.74
C ASP A 390 -39.02 -30.66 -4.25
N LEU A 391 -39.16 -29.65 -3.38
CA LEU A 391 -38.77 -28.28 -3.72
C LEU A 391 -37.26 -28.14 -3.92
N LEU A 392 -36.40 -28.78 -3.12
CA LEU A 392 -34.96 -28.68 -3.32
C LEU A 392 -34.49 -29.35 -4.61
N GLU A 393 -35.00 -30.54 -4.93
CA GLU A 393 -34.63 -31.28 -6.13
C GLU A 393 -35.16 -30.60 -7.41
N ASN A 394 -36.34 -29.98 -7.33
CA ASN A 394 -36.92 -29.21 -8.45
C ASN A 394 -36.44 -27.75 -8.50
N THR A 395 -35.78 -27.24 -7.45
CA THR A 395 -35.10 -25.95 -7.56
C THR A 395 -33.93 -26.10 -8.50
N ASN A 396 -34.08 -25.52 -9.69
CA ASN A 396 -33.04 -25.52 -10.70
C ASN A 396 -31.89 -24.60 -10.23
N TRP A 397 -30.98 -25.12 -9.40
CA TRP A 397 -29.82 -24.40 -8.83
C TRP A 397 -28.85 -23.85 -9.89
N MET A 398 -29.07 -24.22 -11.16
CA MET A 398 -28.34 -23.72 -12.33
C MET A 398 -28.61 -22.24 -12.66
N MET A 399 -29.61 -21.59 -12.06
CA MET A 399 -29.87 -20.16 -12.28
C MET A 399 -29.63 -19.37 -10.99
N GLY A 400 -28.51 -18.66 -10.95
CA GLY A 400 -28.01 -17.91 -9.80
C GLY A 400 -29.07 -17.04 -9.09
N SER A 401 -28.83 -16.83 -7.80
CA SER A 401 -29.68 -16.23 -6.74
C SER A 401 -30.41 -14.90 -7.02
N LYS A 402 -30.36 -14.37 -8.24
CA LYS A 402 -31.05 -13.14 -8.66
C LYS A 402 -32.48 -13.37 -9.16
N LEU A 403 -32.90 -14.60 -9.49
CA LEU A 403 -34.25 -14.87 -10.05
C LEU A 403 -35.31 -15.34 -9.02
N ILE A 404 -34.92 -15.82 -7.84
CA ILE A 404 -35.83 -16.48 -6.88
C ILE A 404 -36.79 -15.51 -6.15
N LYS A 405 -36.65 -14.19 -6.34
CA LYS A 405 -37.54 -13.19 -5.69
C LYS A 405 -38.93 -13.00 -6.32
N LYS A 406 -39.33 -13.83 -7.29
CA LYS A 406 -40.55 -13.55 -8.09
C LYS A 406 -41.57 -14.68 -8.26
N SER A 407 -41.57 -15.69 -7.40
CA SER A 407 -42.66 -16.67 -7.35
C SER A 407 -43.24 -16.77 -5.93
N THR A 408 -44.19 -15.88 -5.63
CA THR A 408 -45.18 -16.12 -4.58
C THR A 408 -46.52 -16.29 -5.26
N LEU A 409 -46.79 -17.51 -5.73
CA LEU A 409 -48.14 -17.95 -6.05
C LEU A 409 -48.69 -18.60 -4.79
N LYS A 410 -49.77 -18.03 -4.26
CA LYS A 410 -50.51 -18.56 -3.12
C LYS A 410 -51.40 -19.72 -3.61
N PRO A 411 -51.50 -20.84 -2.87
CA PRO A 411 -52.66 -21.71 -2.97
C PRO A 411 -53.78 -21.17 -2.08
N ASP A 412 -54.99 -21.12 -2.64
CA ASP A 412 -56.23 -20.89 -1.90
C ASP A 412 -56.59 -22.15 -1.11
N PHE A 413 -56.62 -22.06 0.23
CA PHE A 413 -57.41 -22.95 1.07
C PHE A 413 -58.05 -22.17 2.22
N ALA A 414 -59.34 -22.37 2.37
CA ALA A 414 -60.20 -21.70 3.33
C ALA A 414 -60.03 -22.26 4.75
N GLY A 415 -60.01 -21.35 5.73
CA GLY A 415 -60.48 -21.61 7.09
C GLY A 415 -59.50 -22.21 8.11
N SER A 416 -58.70 -21.37 8.76
CA SER A 416 -58.58 -21.37 10.23
C SER A 416 -57.76 -20.16 10.68
N LYS A 417 -58.31 -19.40 11.62
CA LYS A 417 -57.71 -18.19 12.20
C LYS A 417 -56.72 -18.60 13.28
N THR A 418 -55.44 -18.28 13.09
CA THR A 418 -54.52 -17.94 14.18
C THR A 418 -53.58 -16.84 13.72
N GLU A 419 -53.70 -15.68 14.36
CA GLU A 419 -52.89 -14.49 14.13
C GLU A 419 -51.42 -14.75 14.41
N VAL A 420 -50.56 -14.50 13.42
CA VAL A 420 -49.14 -14.24 13.66
C VAL A 420 -48.87 -12.81 13.22
N GLU A 421 -48.71 -11.91 14.20
CA GLU A 421 -48.37 -10.51 13.99
C GLU A 421 -47.04 -10.36 13.23
N LYS A 422 -47.13 -10.08 11.93
CA LYS A 422 -45.99 -9.59 11.16
C LYS A 422 -45.69 -8.15 11.58
N LYS A 423 -44.61 -7.94 12.34
CA LYS A 423 -44.06 -6.62 12.67
C LYS A 423 -43.99 -5.74 11.41
N ARG A 424 -44.87 -4.75 11.33
CA ARG A 424 -44.90 -3.77 10.24
C ARG A 424 -43.60 -2.97 10.25
N LYS A 425 -42.79 -3.08 9.20
CA LYS A 425 -41.68 -2.16 8.96
C LYS A 425 -42.25 -0.74 8.84
N LYS A 426 -41.95 0.12 9.82
CA LYS A 426 -42.37 1.54 9.81
C LYS A 426 -41.90 2.18 8.50
N LYS A 427 -42.84 2.59 7.64
CA LYS A 427 -42.53 3.44 6.48
C LYS A 427 -42.00 4.77 7.03
N ARG A 428 -40.80 5.18 6.61
CA ARG A 428 -40.26 6.50 6.96
C ARG A 428 -41.23 7.58 6.44
N LYS A 429 -41.47 8.62 7.25
CA LYS A 429 -42.31 9.76 6.87
C LYS A 429 -41.76 10.39 5.58
N ILE A 430 -42.64 10.69 4.63
CA ILE A 430 -42.28 11.40 3.40
C ILE A 430 -41.91 12.83 3.80
N ILE A 431 -40.63 13.19 3.64
CA ILE A 431 -40.17 14.56 3.87
C ILE A 431 -40.56 15.38 2.64
N LEU A 432 -41.47 16.32 2.83
CA LEU A 432 -41.80 17.32 1.81
C LEU A 432 -40.59 18.25 1.60
N PRO A 433 -40.32 18.73 0.37
CA PRO A 433 -39.24 19.68 0.12
C PRO A 433 -39.40 20.94 0.98
N LYS A 434 -38.28 21.53 1.45
CA LYS A 434 -38.27 22.74 2.30
C LYS A 434 -39.06 23.94 1.74
N ASN A 435 -39.31 23.98 0.43
CA ASN A 435 -39.98 25.10 -0.27
C ASN A 435 -41.36 24.69 -0.83
N PHE A 436 -42.13 23.87 -0.10
CA PHE A 436 -43.48 23.50 -0.51
C PHE A 436 -44.47 24.63 -0.17
N ASN A 437 -44.99 25.32 -1.20
CA ASN A 437 -46.08 26.28 -1.06
C ASN A 437 -47.40 25.60 -1.52
N PRO A 438 -48.40 25.42 -0.65
CA PRO A 438 -49.65 24.73 -0.98
C PRO A 438 -50.52 25.46 -2.02
N ASP A 439 -50.33 26.76 -2.22
CA ASP A 439 -51.13 27.56 -3.16
C ASP A 439 -50.60 27.54 -4.59
N VAL A 440 -49.44 26.89 -4.83
CA VAL A 440 -48.83 26.78 -6.16
C VAL A 440 -48.93 25.33 -6.63
N PRO A 441 -49.60 25.05 -7.76
CA PRO A 441 -49.67 23.69 -8.29
C PRO A 441 -48.26 23.15 -8.57
N PRO A 442 -47.94 21.89 -8.19
CA PRO A 442 -46.63 21.31 -8.43
C PRO A 442 -46.26 21.36 -9.93
N ASN A 443 -44.98 21.61 -10.22
CA ASN A 443 -44.49 21.70 -11.60
C ASN A 443 -44.97 20.51 -12.46
N PRO A 444 -45.71 20.76 -13.57
CA PRO A 444 -46.27 19.73 -14.45
C PRO A 444 -45.24 18.80 -15.08
N GLU A 445 -43.95 19.12 -15.09
CA GLU A 445 -42.92 18.26 -15.68
C GLU A 445 -42.18 17.39 -14.66
N ARG A 446 -42.60 17.43 -13.38
CA ARG A 446 -41.89 16.73 -12.30
C ARG A 446 -41.97 15.20 -12.41
N TRP A 447 -43.08 14.69 -12.93
CA TRP A 447 -43.34 13.27 -13.14
C TRP A 447 -42.73 12.75 -14.45
N LEU A 448 -42.30 13.63 -15.35
CA LEU A 448 -41.58 13.25 -16.56
C LEU A 448 -40.15 12.76 -16.23
N PRO A 449 -39.67 11.73 -16.95
CA PRO A 449 -38.25 11.36 -16.97
C PRO A 449 -37.37 12.58 -17.18
N ARG A 450 -36.22 12.64 -16.50
CA ARG A 450 -35.38 13.85 -16.44
C ARG A 450 -34.95 14.38 -17.82
N HIS A 451 -34.89 13.51 -18.84
CA HIS A 451 -34.53 13.88 -20.22
C HIS A 451 -35.67 14.50 -21.04
N GLU A 452 -36.93 14.41 -20.57
CA GLU A 452 -38.13 14.97 -21.23
C GLU A 452 -38.57 16.30 -20.62
N ARG A 453 -37.86 16.78 -19.59
CA ARG A 453 -38.14 18.07 -18.96
C ARG A 453 -37.57 19.20 -19.80
N THR A 454 -38.29 20.31 -19.92
CA THR A 454 -37.90 21.50 -20.72
C THR A 454 -36.56 22.10 -20.30
N GLY A 455 -36.17 21.95 -19.02
CA GLY A 455 -34.86 22.36 -18.50
C GLY A 455 -33.71 21.36 -18.73
N TYR A 456 -33.94 20.23 -19.41
CA TYR A 456 -32.91 19.21 -19.60
C TYR A 456 -31.84 19.65 -20.60
N ARG A 457 -30.67 20.03 -20.08
CA ARG A 457 -29.45 20.12 -20.88
C ARG A 457 -28.71 18.79 -20.83
N LYS A 458 -28.59 18.11 -21.98
CA LYS A 458 -27.64 16.99 -22.15
C LYS A 458 -26.26 17.48 -21.73
N LYS A 459 -25.67 16.84 -20.71
CA LYS A 459 -24.30 17.09 -20.30
C LYS A 459 -23.42 16.66 -21.48
N LYS A 460 -22.85 17.62 -22.21
CA LYS A 460 -21.98 17.37 -23.36
C LYS A 460 -20.84 16.47 -22.90
N ASP A 461 -20.80 15.25 -23.44
CA ASP A 461 -19.80 14.26 -23.07
C ASP A 461 -18.41 14.82 -23.40
N ARG A 462 -17.57 14.95 -22.37
CA ARG A 462 -16.26 15.62 -22.46
C ARG A 462 -15.21 14.74 -23.12
N ARG A 463 -15.61 13.59 -23.68
CA ARG A 463 -14.75 12.61 -24.37
C ARG A 463 -14.59 12.81 -25.88
N ASN A 464 -15.38 13.68 -26.52
CA ASN A 464 -15.28 13.96 -27.96
C ASN A 464 -15.13 15.47 -28.26
N LYS A 465 -14.13 16.12 -27.66
CA LYS A 465 -13.74 17.50 -28.02
C LYS A 465 -12.29 17.55 -28.51
N GLU A 466 -11.97 16.73 -29.51
CA GLU A 466 -10.71 16.86 -30.28
C GLU A 466 -10.91 17.02 -31.80
N THR A 467 -12.14 17.02 -32.32
CA THR A 467 -12.39 17.17 -33.77
C THR A 467 -13.38 18.28 -34.09
N GLY A 468 -13.09 19.50 -33.63
CA GLY A 468 -13.91 20.68 -33.97
C GLY A 468 -13.30 21.98 -33.49
N ILE A 469 -12.36 22.50 -34.29
CA ILE A 469 -11.73 23.81 -34.14
C ILE A 469 -12.78 24.92 -34.28
N GLY A 470 -12.84 25.82 -33.30
CA GLY A 470 -13.69 27.01 -33.29
C GLY A 470 -13.04 28.12 -32.47
N LYS A 471 -12.48 29.09 -33.20
CA LYS A 471 -11.76 30.32 -32.81
C LYS A 471 -12.33 31.05 -31.57
N GLY A 472 -11.45 31.54 -30.70
CA GLY A 472 -11.76 32.51 -29.65
C GLY A 472 -10.54 32.83 -28.78
N THR A 473 -10.18 34.10 -28.70
CA THR A 473 -8.94 34.67 -28.13
C THR A 473 -9.05 34.98 -26.63
N GLN A 474 -7.88 35.02 -25.97
CA GLN A 474 -7.55 35.64 -24.67
C GLN A 474 -7.51 34.74 -23.40
N GLY A 475 -6.27 34.45 -22.98
CA GLY A 475 -5.77 34.58 -21.60
C GLY A 475 -6.36 33.73 -20.48
N ALA A 476 -5.69 32.62 -20.12
CA ALA A 476 -5.34 32.28 -18.74
C ALA A 476 -4.54 30.97 -18.71
N SER A 477 -3.31 31.08 -18.22
CA SER A 477 -2.34 30.03 -17.90
C SER A 477 -2.88 29.03 -16.88
N ASN A 478 -2.90 27.73 -17.23
CA ASN A 478 -2.68 26.58 -16.33
C ASN A 478 -2.80 25.23 -17.08
N VAL A 479 -1.97 25.05 -18.12
CA VAL A 479 -1.82 23.74 -18.77
C VAL A 479 -0.32 23.48 -18.98
N SER A 480 0.38 23.17 -17.89
CA SER A 480 1.80 22.76 -17.97
C SER A 480 2.20 21.72 -16.91
N SER A 481 1.26 21.05 -16.26
CA SER A 481 1.55 20.02 -15.25
C SER A 481 1.34 18.58 -15.73
N GLU A 482 0.72 18.35 -16.90
CA GLU A 482 0.48 16.99 -17.42
C GLU A 482 1.50 16.49 -18.47
N GLN A 483 2.44 17.33 -18.91
CA GLN A 483 3.42 16.95 -19.94
C GLN A 483 4.68 16.21 -19.42
N PHE A 484 4.81 15.99 -18.11
CA PHE A 484 5.97 15.33 -17.50
C PHE A 484 5.61 14.07 -16.71
N ASN A 485 4.62 13.30 -17.18
CA ASN A 485 4.29 12.00 -16.61
C ASN A 485 5.13 10.90 -17.29
N ILE A 486 6.14 10.38 -16.59
CA ILE A 486 7.13 9.41 -17.11
C ILE A 486 6.53 8.01 -17.38
N LYS A 487 5.25 7.77 -17.04
CA LYS A 487 4.61 6.46 -17.20
C LYS A 487 4.31 6.00 -18.64
N ASN A 488 4.52 6.85 -19.66
CA ASN A 488 4.16 6.53 -21.05
C ASN A 488 5.31 6.07 -21.96
N ILE A 489 6.52 5.82 -21.44
CA ILE A 489 7.68 5.43 -22.29
C ILE A 489 7.88 3.90 -22.38
N ALA A 490 7.09 3.09 -21.68
CA ALA A 490 7.21 1.62 -21.72
C ALA A 490 5.91 0.93 -22.22
N ALA A 491 5.58 1.12 -23.50
CA ALA A 491 4.63 0.24 -24.19
C ALA A 491 5.32 -0.31 -25.45
N GLN A 492 5.48 -1.63 -25.49
CA GLN A 492 6.12 -2.34 -26.60
C GLN A 492 5.33 -2.23 -27.92
N PRO A 493 6.00 -2.31 -29.08
CA PRO A 493 5.34 -2.26 -30.39
C PRO A 493 4.58 -3.56 -30.67
N LYS A 494 3.31 -3.44 -31.09
CA LYS A 494 2.54 -4.54 -31.70
C LYS A 494 3.03 -4.76 -33.15
N PRO A 495 3.06 -6.01 -33.65
CA PRO A 495 3.49 -6.28 -35.01
C PRO A 495 2.45 -5.79 -36.03
N GLN A 496 2.94 -5.08 -37.05
CA GLN A 496 2.18 -4.66 -38.23
C GLN A 496 1.98 -5.85 -39.17
N THR A 497 0.73 -6.20 -39.45
CA THR A 497 0.37 -7.06 -40.58
C THR A 497 0.44 -6.26 -41.87
N ALA A 498 1.24 -6.76 -42.82
CA ALA A 498 1.41 -6.23 -44.17
C ALA A 498 0.13 -6.42 -45.01
N GLN A 499 -0.24 -5.41 -45.79
CA GLN A 499 -1.08 -5.56 -46.99
C GLN A 499 -0.46 -4.80 -48.17
N VAL A 500 -0.50 -5.48 -49.31
CA VAL A 500 0.23 -5.29 -50.56
C VAL A 500 -0.35 -4.14 -51.40
N PRO A 501 0.45 -3.39 -52.18
CA PRO A 501 -0.07 -2.40 -53.13
C PRO A 501 -0.40 -3.03 -54.49
N SER A 502 -1.52 -2.64 -55.10
CA SER A 502 -1.82 -2.91 -56.51
C SER A 502 -2.07 -1.60 -57.26
N GLU A 503 -1.31 -1.42 -58.35
CA GLU A 503 -1.45 -0.35 -59.34
C GLU A 503 -2.67 -0.57 -60.25
N ASN A 504 -3.35 0.52 -60.64
CA ASN A 504 -3.73 0.85 -62.03
C ASN A 504 -4.44 2.21 -62.13
N ALA A 505 -4.04 3.00 -63.14
CA ALA A 505 -4.43 4.37 -63.49
C ALA A 505 -5.82 4.45 -64.19
N PRO A 506 -6.32 5.58 -64.78
CA PRO A 506 -5.75 6.93 -64.96
C PRO A 506 -6.70 8.16 -64.80
N ARG A 507 -6.06 9.31 -64.50
CA ARG A 507 -6.19 10.69 -65.06
C ARG A 507 -7.52 11.15 -65.68
N LEU A 508 -8.09 12.25 -65.15
CA LEU A 508 -8.77 13.30 -65.95
C LEU A 508 -8.52 14.70 -65.35
N GLN A 509 -8.07 15.62 -66.20
CA GLN A 509 -7.88 17.04 -65.95
C GLN A 509 -9.20 17.81 -66.11
N HIS A 510 -9.39 18.88 -65.34
CA HIS A 510 -10.03 20.10 -65.88
C HIS A 510 -9.47 21.36 -65.21
N ARG A 511 -8.96 22.27 -66.05
CA ARG A 511 -8.60 23.67 -65.72
C ARG A 511 -9.81 24.58 -65.92
N LYS A 512 -9.89 25.66 -65.13
CA LYS A 512 -10.22 27.09 -65.44
C LYS A 512 -10.56 27.78 -64.11
N GLY A 513 -10.20 29.02 -63.79
CA GLY A 513 -9.55 30.10 -64.54
C GLY A 513 -8.89 31.09 -63.56
N GLY A 514 -8.01 31.93 -64.10
CA GLY A 514 -7.25 32.90 -63.31
C GLY A 514 -7.91 34.27 -63.20
N GLN A 515 -7.32 35.15 -62.37
CA GLN A 515 -7.19 36.57 -62.66
C GLN A 515 -6.08 37.22 -61.79
N TYR A 516 -5.05 37.68 -62.51
CA TYR A 516 -4.19 38.86 -62.36
C TYR A 516 -3.70 39.40 -61.00
N LYS A 517 -2.37 39.53 -60.97
CA LYS A 517 -1.52 40.37 -60.10
C LYS A 517 -1.92 41.85 -60.13
N LYS A 518 -1.77 42.54 -58.99
CA LYS A 518 -1.17 43.89 -58.94
C LYS A 518 -0.28 44.04 -57.69
N LYS A 519 1.03 44.22 -57.94
CA LYS A 519 2.00 44.87 -57.05
C LYS A 519 2.24 46.29 -57.57
N LYS A 520 2.27 47.29 -56.69
CA LYS A 520 3.11 48.52 -56.70
C LYS A 520 2.97 49.13 -55.30
N LYS A 521 4.01 49.15 -54.45
CA LYS A 521 5.27 49.96 -54.39
C LYS A 521 5.10 51.35 -53.77
N GLY A 522 5.96 51.63 -52.78
CA GLY A 522 6.42 52.96 -52.32
C GLY A 522 5.62 53.49 -51.12
N LYS A 523 6.20 53.95 -50.02
CA LYS A 523 7.53 54.53 -49.76
C LYS A 523 8.20 53.89 -48.55
#